data_AF-A0ABD2IEA4-F1
#
_entry.id   AF-A0ABD2IEA4-F1
#
_cell.length_a   1.000
_cell.length_b   1.000
_cell.length_c   1.000
_cell.angle_alpha   90.00
_cell.angle_beta   90.00
_cell.angle_gamma   90.00
#
_symmetry.space_group_name_H-M   'P 1'
#
loop_
_entity.id
_entity.type
_entity.pdbx_description
1 polymer ?
#
loop_
_entity_poly.entity_id
_entity_poly.type
_entity_poly.pdbx_seq_one_letter_code
_entity_poly.pdbx_strand_id
1 'polypeptide(L)'
;MEWGEHCHFSVRTVWVSSAVMVGAVVGAFVAGFVADCFGRKPVVVGSMALISVANSLIALFGASSPPLALSLFALLGLACGAYMVTNMVLLIEILRHSSTRLLAVSLNGWPLGMVGTALLAFAVRHWRFYHLAVSVAALFLFITIHYLAFESIPWLIQSGNHRRAHSIQQNLSKVNSFLATKDGKKKTAMAPFGVKGVAAPMTRSSSPINNCSLNENTDDALLEESEEGTQPAAHRQHQRIYTYLDLFRHRSVCVRMLTLLFCFGSSAVISFGLYFSAEVLPGSRYLNIAMMGLGKLVLGFLPFLLSNRIGRRPILLVSVGLACLACWALVIGWLFFNLSKHWLTAALGLFITAAIGPNWKIIHFEASKIKI
;
A
#
# COMPACT_ATOMS: atom_id res chain seq x y z
N MET A 1 10.46 27.06 -19.90
CA MET A 1 11.04 26.20 -18.84
C MET A 1 12.19 25.44 -19.47
N GLU A 2 13.32 25.29 -18.79
CA GLU A 2 14.63 24.81 -19.32
C GLU A 2 14.63 23.51 -20.14
N TRP A 3 13.53 22.78 -20.14
CA TRP A 3 13.32 21.58 -20.95
C TRP A 3 12.82 21.82 -22.37
N GLY A 4 12.72 23.07 -22.82
CA GLY A 4 12.60 23.46 -24.24
C GLY A 4 11.38 22.96 -25.03
N GLU A 5 10.58 22.03 -24.51
CA GLU A 5 9.51 21.39 -25.27
C GLU A 5 8.16 21.90 -24.79
N HIS A 6 7.56 22.75 -25.62
CA HIS A 6 6.15 23.11 -25.53
C HIS A 6 5.29 21.88 -25.89
N CYS A 7 4.28 21.63 -25.05
CA CYS A 7 3.03 20.92 -25.35
C CYS A 7 3.04 20.00 -26.58
N HIS A 8 3.30 18.70 -26.36
CA HIS A 8 2.68 17.52 -27.00
C HIS A 8 3.68 16.35 -26.97
N PHE A 9 3.34 15.26 -26.25
CA PHE A 9 4.00 13.94 -26.29
C PHE A 9 5.52 13.94 -26.54
N SER A 10 6.31 14.42 -25.57
CA SER A 10 7.77 14.26 -25.63
C SER A 10 8.15 12.82 -25.30
N VAL A 11 9.01 12.22 -26.13
CA VAL A 11 9.64 10.92 -25.88
C VAL A 11 10.29 10.87 -24.48
N ARG A 12 10.83 12.02 -24.02
CA ARG A 12 11.43 12.16 -22.69
C ARG A 12 10.43 11.94 -21.55
N THR A 13 9.21 12.47 -21.67
CA THR A 13 8.14 12.31 -20.67
C THR A 13 7.73 10.84 -20.54
N VAL A 14 7.69 10.12 -21.68
CA VAL A 14 7.38 8.69 -21.72
C VAL A 14 8.48 7.88 -21.03
N TRP A 15 9.75 8.15 -21.31
CA TRP A 15 10.86 7.47 -20.64
C TRP A 15 10.90 7.75 -19.14
N VAL A 16 10.70 9.00 -18.72
CA VAL A 16 10.67 9.38 -17.30
C VAL A 16 9.53 8.67 -16.56
N SER A 17 8.33 8.66 -17.14
CA SER A 17 7.17 8.00 -16.53
C SER A 17 7.37 6.48 -16.46
N SER A 18 7.95 5.88 -17.50
CA SER A 18 8.29 4.45 -17.54
C SER A 18 9.34 4.11 -16.49
N ALA A 19 10.37 4.94 -16.31
CA ALA A 19 11.40 4.75 -15.28
C ALA A 19 10.80 4.73 -13.87
N VAL A 20 9.88 5.64 -13.55
CA VAL A 20 9.16 5.63 -12.26
C VAL A 20 8.36 4.35 -12.08
N MET A 21 7.66 3.87 -13.11
CA MET A 21 6.85 2.64 -13.02
C MET A 21 7.71 1.39 -12.84
N VAL A 22 8.80 1.25 -13.61
CA VAL A 22 9.75 0.14 -13.46
C VAL A 22 10.39 0.16 -12.07
N GLY A 23 10.83 1.34 -11.62
CA GLY A 23 11.33 1.53 -10.27
C GLY A 23 10.31 1.08 -9.23
N ALA A 24 9.04 1.47 -9.36
CA ALA A 24 7.99 1.12 -8.42
C ALA A 24 7.72 -0.39 -8.34
N VAL A 25 7.79 -1.12 -9.46
CA VAL A 25 7.68 -2.60 -9.47
C VAL A 25 8.84 -3.23 -8.70
N VAL A 26 10.07 -2.81 -8.98
CA VAL A 26 11.27 -3.32 -8.29
C VAL A 26 11.19 -3.00 -6.79
N GLY A 27 10.84 -1.77 -6.44
CA GLY A 27 10.71 -1.33 -5.06
C GLY A 27 9.61 -2.07 -4.29
N ALA A 28 8.47 -2.31 -4.91
CA ALA A 28 7.37 -3.10 -4.33
C ALA A 28 7.81 -4.54 -4.02
N PHE A 29 8.54 -5.17 -4.94
CA PHE A 29 9.05 -6.53 -4.76
C PHE A 29 10.10 -6.61 -3.63
N VAL A 30 11.13 -5.78 -3.70
CA VAL A 30 12.22 -5.76 -2.70
C VAL A 30 11.69 -5.41 -1.31
N ALA A 31 10.80 -4.43 -1.20
CA ALA A 31 10.24 -4.01 0.07
C ALA A 31 9.44 -5.11 0.78
N GLY A 32 8.83 -6.05 0.06
CA GLY A 32 8.18 -7.22 0.65
C GLY A 32 9.16 -8.04 1.48
N PHE A 33 10.26 -8.47 0.87
CA PHE A 33 11.31 -9.25 1.54
C PHE A 33 11.95 -8.47 2.70
N VAL A 34 12.29 -7.20 2.47
CA VAL A 34 12.92 -6.36 3.50
C VAL A 34 11.97 -6.14 4.67
N ALA A 35 10.67 -5.94 4.43
CA ALA A 35 9.68 -5.73 5.49
C ALA A 35 9.43 -6.98 6.33
N ASP A 36 9.66 -8.17 5.76
CA ASP A 36 9.56 -9.41 6.51
C ASP A 36 10.81 -9.66 7.38
N CYS A 37 12.02 -9.35 6.90
CA CYS A 37 13.24 -9.48 7.72
C CYS A 37 13.35 -8.35 8.79
N PHE A 38 13.09 -7.08 8.44
CA PHE A 38 13.38 -5.94 9.32
C PHE A 38 12.16 -5.33 10.01
N GLY A 39 10.95 -5.74 9.62
CA GLY A 39 9.72 -5.14 10.10
C GLY A 39 9.20 -4.05 9.16
N ARG A 40 7.97 -3.61 9.42
CA ARG A 40 7.18 -2.87 8.43
C ARG A 40 7.44 -1.38 8.59
N LYS A 41 7.59 -0.90 9.83
CA LYS A 41 7.89 0.52 10.11
C LYS A 41 9.24 0.98 9.54
N PRO A 42 10.37 0.26 9.69
CA PRO A 42 11.65 0.68 9.11
C PRO A 42 11.60 0.86 7.59
N VAL A 43 10.89 -0.02 6.88
CA VAL A 43 10.75 0.10 5.42
C VAL A 43 9.90 1.30 5.03
N VAL A 44 8.79 1.56 5.73
CA VAL A 44 7.97 2.76 5.51
C VAL A 44 8.79 4.04 5.77
N VAL A 45 9.52 4.10 6.89
CA VAL A 45 10.36 5.25 7.24
C VAL A 45 11.50 5.44 6.24
N GLY A 46 12.21 4.37 5.89
CA GLY A 46 13.30 4.40 4.91
C GLY A 46 12.84 4.81 3.51
N SER A 47 11.69 4.31 3.06
CA SER A 47 11.10 4.71 1.78
C SER A 47 10.73 6.20 1.76
N MET A 48 10.21 6.76 2.86
CA MET A 48 9.87 8.18 2.93
C MET A 48 11.12 9.08 2.92
N ALA A 49 12.19 8.67 3.61
CA ALA A 49 13.49 9.33 3.51
C ALA A 49 14.02 9.31 2.07
N LEU A 50 13.93 8.16 1.40
CA LEU A 50 14.37 8.02 0.01
C LEU A 50 13.53 8.87 -0.96
N ILE A 51 12.22 8.97 -0.75
CA ILE A 51 11.36 9.89 -1.53
C ILE A 51 11.82 11.34 -1.37
N SER A 52 12.15 11.78 -0.15
CA SER A 52 12.65 13.13 0.10
C SER A 52 13.99 13.39 -0.61
N VAL A 53 14.96 12.50 -0.42
CA VAL A 53 16.28 12.61 -1.05
C VAL A 53 16.17 12.59 -2.59
N ALA A 54 15.42 11.64 -3.16
CA ALA A 54 15.25 11.53 -4.60
C ALA A 54 14.61 12.79 -5.20
N ASN A 55 13.57 13.35 -4.57
CA ASN A 55 12.96 14.59 -5.04
C ASN A 55 13.91 15.80 -4.94
N SER A 56 14.71 15.91 -3.88
CA SER A 56 15.75 16.96 -3.76
C SER A 56 16.79 16.85 -4.88
N LEU A 57 17.26 15.63 -5.16
CA LEU A 57 18.22 15.38 -6.23
C LEU A 57 17.64 15.68 -7.61
N ILE A 58 16.36 15.34 -7.86
CA ILE A 58 15.65 15.70 -9.11
C ILE A 58 15.56 17.22 -9.25
N ALA A 59 15.25 17.96 -8.18
CA ALA A 59 15.14 19.42 -8.23
C ALA A 59 16.49 20.09 -8.58
N LEU A 60 17.60 19.56 -8.05
CA LEU A 60 18.95 20.10 -8.24
C LEU A 60 19.58 19.67 -9.58
N PHE A 61 19.58 18.37 -9.85
CA PHE A 61 20.35 17.77 -10.95
C PHE A 61 19.48 17.21 -12.08
N GLY A 62 18.16 17.30 -11.96
CA GLY A 62 17.23 16.75 -12.94
C GLY A 62 17.47 17.29 -14.35
N ALA A 63 17.93 18.54 -14.48
CA ALA A 63 18.21 19.19 -15.77
C ALA A 63 19.60 18.94 -16.35
N SER A 64 20.51 18.32 -15.58
CA SER A 64 21.92 18.23 -15.96
C SER A 64 22.17 17.24 -17.10
N SER A 65 21.66 16.01 -16.99
CA SER A 65 21.79 15.00 -18.05
C SER A 65 20.59 14.04 -18.11
N PRO A 66 20.11 13.64 -19.31
CA PRO A 66 19.01 12.69 -19.45
C PRO A 66 19.20 11.33 -18.73
N PRO A 67 20.37 10.66 -18.77
CA PRO A 67 20.53 9.38 -18.08
C PRO A 67 20.48 9.53 -16.56
N LEU A 68 21.02 10.63 -16.01
CA LEU A 68 20.92 10.95 -14.59
C LEU A 68 19.47 11.24 -14.18
N ALA A 69 18.72 11.99 -15.00
CA ALA A 69 17.31 12.21 -14.74
C ALA A 69 16.54 10.88 -14.66
N LEU A 70 16.76 9.97 -15.62
CA LEU A 70 16.11 8.66 -15.64
C LEU A 70 16.45 7.81 -14.42
N SER A 71 17.70 7.77 -13.98
CA SER A 71 18.09 7.02 -12.78
C SER A 71 17.47 7.61 -11.51
N LEU A 72 17.38 8.93 -11.40
CA LEU A 72 16.73 9.61 -10.27
C LEU A 72 15.22 9.37 -10.23
N PHE A 73 14.54 9.38 -11.38
CA PHE A 73 13.13 9.05 -11.48
C PHE A 73 12.86 7.56 -11.20
N ALA A 74 13.74 6.65 -11.63
CA ALA A 74 13.68 5.24 -11.25
C ALA A 74 13.86 5.04 -9.73
N LEU A 75 14.78 5.77 -9.11
CA LEU A 75 14.99 5.75 -7.66
C LEU A 75 13.75 6.27 -6.89
N LEU A 76 13.14 7.35 -7.37
CA LEU A 76 11.87 7.85 -6.85
C LEU A 76 10.77 6.79 -6.99
N GLY A 77 10.70 6.12 -8.14
CA GLY A 77 9.80 4.99 -8.37
C GLY A 77 9.98 3.89 -7.34
N LEU A 78 11.22 3.43 -7.12
CA LEU A 78 11.58 2.41 -6.15
C LEU A 78 11.10 2.76 -4.75
N ALA A 79 11.33 4.00 -4.32
CA ALA A 79 10.88 4.49 -3.03
C ALA A 79 9.35 4.51 -2.90
N CYS A 80 8.64 5.00 -3.93
CA CYS A 80 7.18 5.04 -3.97
C CYS A 80 6.55 3.64 -3.96
N GLY A 81 7.12 2.69 -4.72
CA GLY A 81 6.66 1.30 -4.75
C GLY A 81 6.84 0.59 -3.41
N ALA A 82 8.01 0.77 -2.79
CA ALA A 82 8.31 0.24 -1.45
C ALA A 82 7.35 0.79 -0.39
N TYR A 83 7.11 2.10 -0.42
CA TYR A 83 6.17 2.77 0.48
C TYR A 83 4.74 2.24 0.29
N MET A 84 4.27 2.11 -0.96
CA MET A 84 2.88 1.71 -1.25
C MET A 84 2.54 0.34 -0.65
N VAL A 85 3.41 -0.65 -0.82
CA VAL A 85 3.18 -2.02 -0.33
C VAL A 85 3.21 -2.08 1.19
N THR A 86 4.20 -1.44 1.82
CA THR A 86 4.44 -1.57 3.26
C THR A 86 3.52 -0.69 4.12
N ASN A 87 3.17 0.51 3.65
CA ASN A 87 2.32 1.44 4.37
C ASN A 87 0.91 0.88 4.63
N MET A 88 0.31 0.25 3.62
CA MET A 88 -1.02 -0.35 3.78
C MET A 88 -1.00 -1.53 4.75
N VAL A 89 0.05 -2.36 4.71
CA VAL A 89 0.21 -3.50 5.63
C VAL A 89 0.42 -3.02 7.08
N LEU A 90 1.26 -2.01 7.29
CA LEU A 90 1.45 -1.43 8.63
C LEU A 90 0.13 -0.89 9.20
N LEU A 91 -0.64 -0.15 8.39
CA LEU A 91 -1.91 0.44 8.80
C LEU A 91 -2.93 -0.61 9.23
N ILE A 92 -3.09 -1.70 8.46
CA ILE A 92 -4.08 -2.74 8.76
C ILE A 92 -3.67 -3.69 9.89
N GLU A 93 -2.36 -3.91 10.09
CA GLU A 93 -1.86 -4.79 11.16
C GLU A 93 -1.96 -4.16 12.55
N ILE A 94 -1.96 -2.81 12.63
CA ILE A 94 -2.21 -2.07 13.87
C ILE A 94 -3.70 -2.15 14.27
N LEU A 95 -4.60 -2.27 13.30
CA LEU A 95 -6.05 -2.20 13.50
C LEU A 95 -6.67 -3.56 13.81
N ARG A 96 -7.38 -3.64 14.94
CA ARG A 96 -7.99 -4.89 15.43
C ARG A 96 -9.36 -5.20 14.85
N HIS A 97 -10.24 -4.22 14.81
CA HIS A 97 -11.64 -4.44 14.44
C HIS A 97 -11.80 -4.44 12.91
N SER A 98 -12.61 -5.36 12.39
CA SER A 98 -12.88 -5.42 10.95
C SER A 98 -13.47 -4.11 10.40
N SER A 99 -14.29 -3.41 11.18
CA SER A 99 -14.91 -2.15 10.75
C SER A 99 -13.90 -1.00 10.71
N THR A 100 -12.97 -0.93 11.66
CA THR A 100 -11.91 0.09 11.65
C THR A 100 -10.87 -0.18 10.57
N ARG A 101 -10.55 -1.45 10.30
CA ARG A 101 -9.73 -1.84 9.14
C ARG A 101 -10.36 -1.40 7.82
N LEU A 102 -11.66 -1.63 7.64
CA LEU A 102 -12.35 -1.20 6.44
C LEU A 102 -12.39 0.33 6.33
N LEU A 103 -12.59 1.04 7.43
CA LEU A 103 -12.53 2.50 7.47
C LEU A 103 -11.16 3.02 7.05
N ALA A 104 -10.09 2.46 7.61
CA ALA A 104 -8.73 2.88 7.32
C ALA A 104 -8.33 2.64 5.85
N VAL A 105 -8.72 1.50 5.29
CA VAL A 105 -8.55 1.22 3.85
C VAL A 105 -9.43 2.17 3.00
N SER A 106 -10.62 2.52 3.50
CA SER A 106 -11.53 3.47 2.82
C SER A 106 -11.06 4.92 2.90
N LEU A 107 -10.26 5.28 3.89
CA LEU A 107 -9.64 6.59 4.05
C LEU A 107 -8.17 6.59 3.63
N ASN A 108 -7.77 5.68 2.72
CA ASN A 108 -6.40 5.66 2.23
C ASN A 108 -6.00 7.03 1.68
N GLY A 109 -4.79 7.48 1.97
CA GLY A 109 -4.33 8.84 1.63
C GLY A 109 -4.20 9.13 0.12
N TRP A 110 -4.36 8.14 -0.76
CA TRP A 110 -4.15 8.29 -2.20
C TRP A 110 -5.02 9.37 -2.85
N PRO A 111 -6.36 9.40 -2.66
CA PRO A 111 -7.21 10.41 -3.30
C PRO A 111 -6.94 11.82 -2.74
N LEU A 112 -6.61 11.92 -1.45
CA LEU A 112 -6.16 13.18 -0.84
C LEU A 112 -4.83 13.66 -1.44
N GLY A 113 -3.91 12.73 -1.69
CA GLY A 113 -2.65 12.99 -2.37
C GLY A 113 -2.86 13.52 -3.80
N MET A 114 -3.81 12.97 -4.56
CA MET A 114 -4.14 13.47 -5.90
C MET A 114 -4.62 14.93 -5.87
N VAL A 115 -5.54 15.25 -4.94
CA VAL A 115 -6.03 16.63 -4.78
C VAL A 115 -4.90 17.55 -4.33
N GLY A 116 -4.11 17.14 -3.33
CA GLY A 116 -2.98 17.90 -2.83
C GLY A 116 -1.92 18.17 -3.89
N THR A 117 -1.57 17.15 -4.69
CA THR A 117 -0.65 17.28 -5.82
C THR A 117 -1.19 18.23 -6.89
N ALA A 118 -2.47 18.14 -7.23
CA ALA A 118 -3.08 19.03 -8.21
C ALA A 118 -3.03 20.51 -7.76
N LEU A 119 -3.36 20.76 -6.49
CA LEU A 119 -3.30 22.10 -5.89
C LEU A 119 -1.87 22.63 -5.80
N LEU A 120 -0.93 21.80 -5.34
CA LEU A 120 0.47 22.17 -5.24
C LEU A 120 1.08 22.47 -6.61
N ALA A 121 0.77 21.64 -7.61
CA ALA A 121 1.25 21.85 -8.98
C ALA A 121 0.62 23.10 -9.63
N PHE A 122 -0.62 23.44 -9.27
CA PHE A 122 -1.26 24.69 -9.69
C PHE A 122 -0.61 25.92 -9.04
N ALA A 123 -0.27 25.84 -7.75
CA ALA A 123 0.32 26.95 -7.01
C ALA A 123 1.77 27.24 -7.42
N VAL A 124 2.60 26.19 -7.51
CA VAL A 124 4.05 26.35 -7.69
C VAL A 124 4.44 26.54 -9.15
N ARG A 125 3.68 25.96 -10.10
CA ARG A 125 3.84 25.97 -11.58
C ARG A 125 5.20 25.54 -12.16
N HIS A 126 6.30 25.77 -11.47
CA HIS A 126 7.65 25.39 -11.86
C HIS A 126 8.02 24.02 -11.29
N TRP A 127 8.47 23.10 -12.14
CA TRP A 127 8.74 21.70 -11.78
C TRP A 127 9.80 21.54 -10.68
N ARG A 128 10.86 22.36 -10.67
CA ARG A 128 11.89 22.30 -9.61
C ARG A 128 11.32 22.57 -8.22
N PHE A 129 10.59 23.66 -8.07
CA PHE A 129 9.98 24.04 -6.81
C PHE A 129 8.90 23.03 -6.40
N TYR A 130 8.21 22.40 -7.36
CA TYR A 130 7.28 21.31 -7.07
C TYR A 130 7.99 20.12 -6.43
N HIS A 131 9.10 19.64 -7.00
CA HIS A 131 9.89 18.56 -6.41
C HIS A 131 10.48 18.95 -5.05
N LEU A 132 10.93 20.19 -4.88
CA LEU A 132 11.42 20.68 -3.58
C LEU A 132 10.31 20.69 -2.53
N ALA A 133 9.10 21.16 -2.88
CA ALA A 133 7.96 21.16 -1.97
C ALA A 133 7.55 19.74 -1.56
N VAL A 134 7.54 18.79 -2.51
CA VAL A 134 7.28 17.36 -2.23
C VAL A 134 8.37 16.78 -1.34
N SER A 135 9.64 17.14 -1.57
CA SER A 135 10.76 16.70 -0.72
C SER A 135 10.61 17.15 0.73
N VAL A 136 10.24 18.42 0.96
CA VAL A 136 9.99 18.95 2.30
C VAL A 136 8.81 18.26 2.98
N ALA A 137 7.71 18.05 2.24
CA ALA A 137 6.56 17.31 2.76
C ALA A 137 6.91 15.86 3.13
N ALA A 138 7.70 15.18 2.29
CA ALA A 138 8.18 13.83 2.56
C ALA A 138 9.11 13.79 3.79
N LEU A 139 9.99 14.77 3.98
CA LEU A 139 10.85 14.89 5.15
C LEU A 139 10.02 15.07 6.43
N PHE A 140 9.00 15.93 6.40
CA PHE A 140 8.10 16.13 7.52
C PHE A 140 7.36 14.82 7.88
N LEU A 141 6.88 14.08 6.88
CA LEU A 141 6.23 12.79 7.09
C LEU A 141 7.20 11.72 7.60
N PHE A 142 8.44 11.71 7.11
CA PHE A 142 9.50 10.84 7.62
C PHE A 142 9.69 11.04 9.13
N ILE A 143 9.87 12.30 9.57
CA ILE A 143 10.02 12.64 10.99
C ILE A 143 8.79 12.20 11.77
N THR A 144 7.60 12.56 11.27
CA THR A 144 6.33 12.25 11.95
C THR A 144 6.14 10.74 12.13
N ILE A 145 6.30 9.94 11.06
CA ILE A 145 6.13 8.49 11.11
C ILE A 145 7.22 7.85 11.97
N HIS A 146 8.46 8.34 11.92
CA HIS A 146 9.55 7.81 12.74
C HIS A 146 9.24 7.89 14.25
N TYR A 147 8.68 9.01 14.72
CA TYR A 147 8.38 9.20 16.14
C TYR A 147 7.00 8.70 16.57
N LEU A 148 5.94 8.91 15.77
CA LEU A 148 4.56 8.56 16.18
C LEU A 148 4.15 7.14 15.83
N ALA A 149 4.65 6.55 14.74
CA ALA A 149 4.15 5.25 14.30
C ALA A 149 4.66 4.12 15.19
N PHE A 150 3.79 3.15 15.48
CA PHE A 150 4.18 1.89 16.11
C PHE A 150 4.58 0.87 15.06
N GLU A 151 5.42 -0.09 15.47
CA GLU A 151 5.68 -1.27 14.64
C GLU A 151 4.49 -2.23 14.67
N SER A 152 4.37 -3.04 13.62
CA SER A 152 3.40 -4.12 13.52
C SER A 152 3.48 -5.08 14.71
N ILE A 153 2.38 -5.18 15.47
CA ILE A 153 2.27 -6.10 16.61
C ILE A 153 2.38 -7.57 16.17
N PRO A 154 1.70 -8.03 15.10
CA PRO A 154 1.91 -9.38 14.57
C PRO A 154 3.38 -9.69 14.26
N TRP A 155 4.08 -8.78 13.58
CA TRP A 155 5.50 -8.97 13.25
C TRP A 155 6.36 -9.08 14.50
N LEU A 156 6.13 -8.23 15.52
CA LEU A 156 6.87 -8.27 16.78
C LEU A 156 6.67 -9.58 17.55
N ILE A 157 5.47 -10.17 17.47
CA ILE A 157 5.20 -11.47 18.09
C ILE A 157 5.93 -12.58 17.33
N GLN A 158 5.91 -12.53 15.99
CA GLN A 158 6.55 -13.53 15.14
C GLN A 158 8.08 -13.46 15.21
N SER A 159 8.67 -12.27 15.35
CA SER A 159 10.11 -12.07 15.52
C SER A 159 10.62 -12.35 16.95
N GLY A 160 9.75 -12.80 17.86
CA GLY A 160 10.11 -13.13 19.24
C GLY A 160 10.26 -11.93 20.18
N ASN A 161 10.03 -10.70 19.72
CA ASN A 161 10.12 -9.49 20.54
C ASN A 161 8.83 -9.23 21.34
N HIS A 162 8.47 -10.18 22.21
CA HIS A 162 7.24 -10.14 23.00
C HIS A 162 7.16 -8.94 23.96
N ARG A 163 8.30 -8.48 24.49
CA ARG A 163 8.34 -7.33 25.40
C ARG A 163 7.84 -6.06 24.72
N ARG A 164 8.32 -5.78 23.50
CA ARG A 164 7.91 -4.61 22.73
C ARG A 164 6.48 -4.73 22.23
N ALA A 165 6.05 -5.94 21.85
CA ALA A 165 4.65 -6.17 21.49
C ALA A 165 3.71 -5.88 22.67
N HIS A 166 4.06 -6.33 23.88
CA HIS A 166 3.23 -6.14 25.07
C HIS A 166 3.18 -4.67 25.52
N SER A 167 4.30 -3.93 25.45
CA SER A 167 4.31 -2.50 25.79
C SER A 167 3.44 -1.66 24.85
N ILE A 168 3.48 -1.93 23.54
CA ILE A 168 2.61 -1.28 22.55
C ILE A 168 1.14 -1.61 22.82
N GLN A 169 0.82 -2.87 23.11
CA GLN A 169 -0.55 -3.28 23.44
C GLN A 169 -1.08 -2.60 24.70
N GLN A 170 -0.24 -2.45 25.74
CA GLN A 170 -0.61 -1.74 26.96
C GLN A 170 -0.83 -0.24 26.72
N ASN A 171 -0.03 0.40 25.87
CA ASN A 171 -0.23 1.80 25.52
C ASN A 171 -1.54 1.99 24.75
N LEU A 172 -1.84 1.11 23.79
CA LEU A 172 -3.10 1.14 23.04
C LEU A 172 -4.31 0.87 23.94
N SER A 173 -4.21 -0.05 24.91
CA SER A 173 -5.31 -0.36 25.82
C SER A 173 -5.61 0.79 26.78
N LYS A 174 -4.59 1.53 27.24
CA LYS A 174 -4.73 2.75 28.04
C LYS A 174 -5.45 3.87 27.27
N VAL A 175 -5.08 4.08 26.01
CA VAL A 175 -5.74 5.09 25.16
C VAL A 175 -7.19 4.70 24.90
N ASN A 176 -7.44 3.44 24.54
CA ASN A 176 -8.80 2.96 24.28
C ASN A 176 -9.69 3.00 25.53
N SER A 177 -9.13 2.68 26.71
CA SER A 177 -9.89 2.74 27.96
C SER A 177 -10.21 4.18 28.36
N PHE A 178 -9.27 5.11 28.18
CA PHE A 178 -9.48 6.55 28.39
C PHE A 178 -10.60 7.10 27.51
N LEU A 179 -10.58 6.76 26.22
CA LEU A 179 -11.63 7.16 25.26
C LEU A 179 -12.99 6.53 25.61
N ALA A 180 -13.03 5.26 26.04
CA ALA A 180 -14.27 4.60 26.46
C ALA A 180 -14.91 5.25 27.70
N THR A 181 -14.09 5.69 28.67
CA THR A 181 -14.57 6.48 29.82
C THR A 181 -15.13 7.83 29.41
N LYS A 182 -14.58 8.47 28.37
CA LYS A 182 -15.06 9.76 27.86
C LYS A 182 -16.38 9.63 27.09
N ASP A 183 -16.56 8.52 26.36
CA ASP A 183 -17.77 8.24 25.56
C ASP A 183 -18.90 7.53 26.35
N GLY A 184 -18.75 7.33 27.66
CA GLY A 184 -19.77 6.67 28.50
C GLY A 184 -20.04 5.19 28.15
N LYS A 185 -19.18 4.55 27.35
CA LYS A 185 -19.32 3.14 26.94
C LYS A 185 -18.61 2.20 27.92
N LYS A 186 -19.27 1.08 28.29
CA LYS A 186 -18.70 0.05 29.17
C LYS A 186 -17.34 -0.45 28.65
N LYS A 187 -16.39 -0.65 29.58
CA LYS A 187 -15.04 -1.17 29.32
C LYS A 187 -15.09 -2.57 28.68
N THR A 188 -15.07 -2.66 27.36
CA THR A 188 -14.72 -3.92 26.68
C THR A 188 -13.21 -4.12 26.79
N ALA A 189 -12.78 -5.10 27.58
CA ALA A 189 -11.38 -5.47 27.70
C ALA A 189 -10.79 -5.84 26.32
N MET A 190 -9.58 -5.36 26.02
CA MET A 190 -8.85 -5.78 24.83
C MET A 190 -8.57 -7.28 24.92
N ALA A 191 -9.17 -8.10 24.06
CA ALA A 191 -8.76 -9.49 23.92
C ALA A 191 -7.27 -9.55 23.53
N PRO A 192 -6.41 -10.36 24.16
CA PRO A 192 -5.01 -10.47 23.75
C PRO A 192 -4.91 -10.85 22.25
N PHE A 193 -3.85 -10.39 21.55
CA PHE A 193 -3.55 -10.96 20.23
C PHE A 193 -3.37 -12.46 20.47
N GLY A 194 -4.25 -13.27 19.87
CA GLY A 194 -4.45 -14.66 20.28
C GLY A 194 -3.16 -15.46 20.34
N VAL A 195 -2.61 -15.60 21.54
CA VAL A 195 -1.80 -16.75 21.95
C VAL A 195 -2.73 -17.57 22.82
N LYS A 196 -3.36 -18.60 22.24
CA LYS A 196 -3.95 -19.65 23.07
C LYS A 196 -2.78 -20.37 23.72
N GLY A 197 -2.60 -20.15 25.03
CA GLY A 197 -1.74 -20.96 25.90
C GLY A 197 -0.26 -20.61 25.87
N VAL A 198 0.14 -19.51 26.50
CA VAL A 198 1.50 -19.42 27.09
C VAL A 198 1.36 -18.75 28.45
N ALA A 199 1.47 -19.55 29.50
CA ALA A 199 1.76 -19.06 30.84
C ALA A 199 3.08 -18.28 30.82
N ALA A 200 3.16 -17.21 31.60
CA ALA A 200 4.30 -16.30 31.66
C ALA A 200 5.66 -17.04 31.78
N PRO A 201 6.72 -16.66 31.04
CA PRO A 201 8.05 -17.15 31.33
C PRO A 201 8.84 -16.15 32.16
N MET A 202 9.33 -16.67 33.28
CA MET A 202 10.54 -16.24 33.98
C MET A 202 11.69 -15.98 33.01
N THR A 203 12.56 -15.07 33.44
CA THR A 203 13.84 -14.69 32.84
C THR A 203 14.73 -15.88 32.46
N ARG A 204 15.18 -15.96 31.19
CA ARG A 204 16.58 -16.31 30.84
C ARG A 204 16.89 -16.14 29.34
N SER A 205 17.97 -15.38 29.11
CA SER A 205 19.01 -15.40 28.06
C SER A 205 18.76 -15.91 26.62
N SER A 206 19.10 -15.00 25.68
CA SER A 206 19.84 -15.17 24.41
C SER A 206 19.31 -16.07 23.28
N SER A 207 18.75 -15.45 22.22
CA SER A 207 19.45 -15.03 20.98
C SER A 207 18.43 -14.54 19.93
N PRO A 208 18.71 -13.48 19.14
CA PRO A 208 17.84 -13.05 18.05
C PRO A 208 17.94 -14.03 16.88
N ILE A 209 16.79 -14.58 16.46
CA ILE A 209 16.69 -15.42 15.27
C ILE A 209 16.88 -14.51 14.04
N ASN A 210 18.09 -14.51 13.47
CA ASN A 210 18.37 -13.92 12.16
C ASN A 210 17.89 -14.89 11.06
N ASN A 211 16.61 -14.81 10.66
CA ASN A 211 16.08 -15.56 9.52
C ASN A 211 16.42 -14.89 8.16
N CYS A 212 17.67 -14.49 7.97
CA CYS A 212 18.13 -13.84 6.74
C CYS A 212 19.52 -14.40 6.35
N SER A 213 19.68 -15.72 6.37
CA SER A 213 20.75 -16.43 5.66
C SER A 213 20.13 -17.35 4.61
N LEU A 214 20.39 -17.04 3.34
CA LEU A 214 20.27 -17.98 2.24
C LEU A 214 21.33 -19.07 2.46
N ASN A 215 20.97 -20.19 3.07
CA ASN A 215 21.85 -21.36 3.09
C ASN A 215 21.36 -22.37 2.07
N GLU A 216 22.10 -22.42 0.95
CA GLU A 216 22.24 -23.60 0.11
C GLU A 216 22.74 -24.78 0.94
N ASN A 217 22.16 -25.95 0.66
CA ASN A 217 22.70 -27.30 0.82
C ASN A 217 23.12 -27.74 2.23
N THR A 218 22.38 -28.71 2.78
CA THR A 218 23.01 -29.88 3.42
C THR A 218 22.01 -31.03 3.43
N ASP A 219 22.09 -31.88 2.40
CA ASP A 219 21.87 -33.31 2.59
C ASP A 219 23.07 -33.82 3.39
N ASP A 220 22.82 -34.49 4.52
CA ASP A 220 23.46 -35.76 4.85
C ASP A 220 22.97 -36.23 6.23
N ALA A 221 22.34 -37.39 6.19
CA ALA A 221 21.97 -38.18 7.34
C ALA A 221 23.23 -38.84 7.93
N LEU A 222 23.42 -38.77 9.25
CA LEU A 222 24.10 -39.83 10.00
C LEU A 222 23.48 -40.00 11.39
N LEU A 223 23.28 -41.27 11.70
CA LEU A 223 22.68 -41.89 12.88
C LEU A 223 23.57 -41.70 14.11
N GLU A 224 22.99 -41.58 15.31
CA GLU A 224 23.03 -42.67 16.30
C GLU A 224 22.32 -42.29 17.61
N GLU A 225 21.79 -43.35 18.20
CA GLU A 225 20.91 -43.52 19.35
C GLU A 225 21.66 -43.34 20.69
N SER A 226 20.99 -42.82 21.72
CA SER A 226 21.13 -43.28 23.13
C SER A 226 20.13 -42.57 24.06
N GLU A 227 19.07 -43.32 24.36
CA GLU A 227 18.34 -43.55 25.62
C GLU A 227 18.06 -42.44 26.68
N GLU A 228 16.75 -42.33 26.91
CA GLU A 228 15.97 -42.23 28.17
C GLU A 228 16.12 -41.08 29.19
N GLY A 229 14.98 -40.41 29.41
CA GLY A 229 14.74 -39.45 30.50
C GLY A 229 13.37 -38.77 30.38
N THR A 230 12.31 -39.47 30.81
CA THR A 230 10.89 -39.10 30.82
C THR A 230 10.57 -37.66 31.29
N GLN A 231 10.05 -36.83 30.38
CA GLN A 231 9.13 -35.71 30.65
C GLN A 231 8.12 -35.57 29.50
N PRO A 232 6.82 -35.29 29.76
CA PRO A 232 5.79 -35.29 28.74
C PRO A 232 6.04 -34.18 27.71
N ALA A 233 6.02 -34.59 26.44
CA ALA A 233 6.36 -33.80 25.26
C ALA A 233 5.68 -32.42 25.24
N ALA A 234 6.43 -31.39 25.64
CA ALA A 234 6.15 -30.01 25.26
C ALA A 234 6.18 -29.96 23.73
N HIS A 235 5.03 -29.59 23.16
CA HIS A 235 4.75 -29.43 21.73
C HIS A 235 5.90 -28.69 21.02
N ARG A 236 6.90 -29.40 20.49
CA ARG A 236 7.84 -28.85 19.50
C ARG A 236 7.03 -28.64 18.23
N GLN A 237 6.34 -27.50 18.15
CA GLN A 237 5.86 -27.00 16.87
C GLN A 237 7.09 -26.76 16.01
N HIS A 238 7.39 -27.72 15.13
CA HIS A 238 8.21 -27.49 13.95
C HIS A 238 7.59 -26.28 13.23
N GLN A 239 8.17 -25.10 13.40
CA GLN A 239 7.77 -23.93 12.62
C GLN A 239 8.14 -24.25 11.18
N ARG A 240 7.16 -24.70 10.38
CA ARG A 240 7.36 -24.91 8.95
C ARG A 240 7.86 -23.60 8.36
N ILE A 241 9.01 -23.67 7.69
CA ILE A 241 9.56 -22.55 6.93
C ILE A 241 8.68 -22.41 5.69
N TYR A 242 7.72 -21.48 5.73
CA TYR A 242 6.87 -21.19 4.59
C TYR A 242 7.67 -20.41 3.56
N THR A 243 7.78 -20.98 2.36
CA THR A 243 8.42 -20.33 1.22
C THR A 243 7.35 -19.76 0.28
N TYR A 244 7.66 -18.72 -0.51
CA TYR A 244 6.72 -18.14 -1.49
C TYR A 244 6.12 -19.17 -2.46
N LEU A 245 6.84 -20.26 -2.74
CA LEU A 245 6.37 -21.36 -3.58
C LEU A 245 5.24 -22.17 -2.93
N ASP A 246 5.15 -22.21 -1.60
CA ASP A 246 4.05 -22.88 -0.89
C ASP A 246 2.71 -22.16 -1.08
N LEU A 247 2.75 -20.87 -1.46
CA LEU A 247 1.56 -20.09 -1.78
C LEU A 247 0.84 -20.63 -3.03
N PHE A 248 1.60 -21.18 -3.97
CA PHE A 248 1.08 -21.81 -5.19
C PHE A 248 0.76 -23.30 -5.01
N ARG A 249 1.24 -23.91 -3.93
CA ARG A 249 1.09 -25.35 -3.66
C ARG A 249 -0.35 -25.75 -3.31
N HIS A 250 -1.07 -24.90 -2.58
CA HIS A 250 -2.48 -25.14 -2.26
C HIS A 250 -3.41 -24.50 -3.29
N ARG A 251 -4.07 -25.33 -4.11
CA ARG A 251 -4.99 -24.92 -5.18
C ARG A 251 -6.08 -23.93 -4.72
N SER A 252 -6.60 -24.09 -3.50
CA SER A 252 -7.64 -23.21 -2.94
C SER A 252 -7.16 -21.78 -2.63
N VAL A 253 -5.89 -21.63 -2.22
CA VAL A 253 -5.25 -20.34 -1.94
C VAL A 253 -4.78 -19.70 -3.24
N CYS A 254 -4.17 -20.51 -4.11
CA CYS A 254 -3.66 -20.09 -5.42
C CYS A 254 -4.77 -19.48 -6.30
N VAL A 255 -5.92 -20.13 -6.43
CA VAL A 255 -7.05 -19.60 -7.23
C VAL A 255 -7.54 -18.24 -6.70
N ARG A 256 -7.63 -18.09 -5.37
CA ARG A 256 -8.04 -16.83 -4.75
C ARG A 256 -7.01 -15.72 -4.99
N MET A 257 -5.73 -16.04 -4.84
CA MET A 257 -4.65 -15.08 -5.08
C MET A 257 -4.59 -14.64 -6.55
N LEU A 258 -4.68 -15.58 -7.49
CA LEU A 258 -4.66 -15.27 -8.92
C LEU A 258 -5.85 -14.41 -9.33
N THR A 259 -7.03 -14.68 -8.75
CA THR A 259 -8.23 -13.84 -8.95
C THR A 259 -7.99 -12.42 -8.44
N LEU A 260 -7.42 -12.25 -7.24
CA LEU A 260 -7.10 -10.93 -6.69
C LEU A 260 -6.04 -10.20 -7.53
N LEU A 261 -5.03 -10.91 -8.02
CA LEU A 261 -3.98 -10.35 -8.89
C LEU A 261 -4.58 -9.84 -10.21
N PHE A 262 -5.46 -10.63 -10.84
CA PHE A 262 -6.13 -10.24 -12.07
C PHE A 262 -7.05 -9.03 -11.88
N CYS A 263 -7.88 -9.02 -10.82
CA CYS A 263 -8.76 -7.90 -10.50
C CYS A 263 -7.97 -6.62 -10.17
N PHE A 264 -6.86 -6.75 -9.45
CA PHE A 264 -5.99 -5.62 -9.11
C PHE A 264 -5.29 -5.08 -10.36
N GLY A 265 -4.68 -5.96 -11.16
CA GLY A 265 -3.95 -5.60 -12.38
C GLY A 265 -4.85 -4.89 -13.40
N SER A 266 -6.02 -5.46 -13.70
CA SER A 266 -7.00 -4.83 -14.61
C SER A 266 -7.43 -3.44 -14.12
N SER A 267 -7.71 -3.29 -12.82
CA SER A 267 -8.08 -2.01 -12.23
C SER A 267 -6.95 -0.98 -12.24
N ALA A 268 -5.71 -1.45 -12.09
CA ALA A 268 -4.51 -0.61 -12.18
C ALA A 268 -4.31 -0.10 -13.61
N VAL A 269 -4.43 -0.97 -14.62
CA VAL A 269 -4.32 -0.57 -16.04
C VAL A 269 -5.32 0.53 -16.38
N ILE A 270 -6.58 0.37 -16.00
CA ILE A 270 -7.61 1.38 -16.28
C ILE A 270 -7.33 2.70 -15.53
N SER A 271 -6.95 2.61 -14.25
CA SER A 271 -6.70 3.81 -13.43
C SER A 271 -5.46 4.57 -13.92
N PHE A 272 -4.32 3.90 -14.07
CA PHE A 272 -3.08 4.53 -14.51
C PHE A 272 -3.14 4.98 -15.96
N GLY A 273 -3.83 4.25 -16.84
CA GLY A 273 -4.09 4.68 -18.22
C GLY A 273 -4.79 6.04 -18.26
N LEU A 274 -5.87 6.21 -17.49
CA LEU A 274 -6.58 7.49 -17.40
C LEU A 274 -5.77 8.58 -16.68
N TYR A 275 -4.91 8.22 -15.73
CA TYR A 275 -4.02 9.18 -15.07
C TYR A 275 -2.97 9.76 -16.01
N PHE A 276 -2.32 8.93 -16.81
CA PHE A 276 -1.35 9.41 -17.80
C PHE A 276 -2.01 10.18 -18.94
N SER A 277 -3.28 9.90 -19.24
CA SER A 277 -4.08 10.64 -20.22
C SER A 277 -4.87 11.83 -19.64
N ALA A 278 -4.67 12.21 -18.37
CA ALA A 278 -5.43 13.30 -17.73
C ALA A 278 -5.23 14.67 -18.43
N GLU A 279 -4.13 14.84 -19.16
CA GLU A 279 -3.85 16.04 -19.97
C GLU A 279 -4.60 16.07 -21.31
N VAL A 280 -5.05 14.91 -21.80
CA VAL A 280 -5.83 14.78 -23.05
C VAL A 280 -7.31 15.08 -22.82
N LEU A 281 -7.79 14.92 -21.57
CA LEU A 281 -9.17 15.23 -21.22
C LEU A 281 -9.47 16.73 -21.39
N PRO A 282 -10.63 17.10 -21.97
CA PRO A 282 -11.06 18.49 -22.07
C PRO A 282 -11.04 19.21 -20.71
N GLY A 283 -10.46 20.40 -20.65
CA GLY A 283 -10.34 21.20 -19.44
C GLY A 283 -8.91 21.39 -18.95
N SER A 284 -8.74 21.80 -17.69
CA SER A 284 -7.40 21.95 -17.11
C SER A 284 -6.94 20.63 -16.46
N ARG A 285 -5.69 20.24 -16.71
CA ARG A 285 -5.09 19.02 -16.11
C ARG A 285 -5.16 19.02 -14.58
N TYR A 286 -5.02 20.19 -13.96
CA TYR A 286 -5.08 20.35 -12.51
C TYR A 286 -6.48 20.05 -11.99
N LEU A 287 -7.51 20.61 -12.62
CA LEU A 287 -8.90 20.33 -12.25
C LEU A 287 -9.25 18.87 -12.49
N ASN A 288 -8.82 18.28 -13.62
CA ASN A 288 -9.06 16.87 -13.93
C ASN A 288 -8.50 15.95 -12.83
N ILE A 289 -7.23 16.12 -12.44
CA ILE A 289 -6.60 15.30 -11.39
C ILE A 289 -7.28 15.52 -10.02
N ALA A 290 -7.63 16.77 -9.69
CA ALA A 290 -8.33 17.08 -8.44
C ALA A 290 -9.73 16.43 -8.38
N MET A 291 -10.49 16.50 -9.48
CA MET A 291 -11.81 15.87 -9.60
C MET A 291 -11.73 14.34 -9.56
N MET A 292 -10.71 13.74 -10.19
CA MET A 292 -10.45 12.29 -10.06
C MET A 292 -10.20 11.90 -8.61
N GLY A 293 -9.37 12.67 -7.90
CA GLY A 293 -9.09 12.47 -6.48
C GLY A 293 -10.36 12.58 -5.63
N LEU A 294 -11.15 13.64 -5.81
CA LEU A 294 -12.39 13.84 -5.07
C LEU A 294 -13.42 12.74 -5.35
N GLY A 295 -13.60 12.37 -6.62
CA GLY A 295 -14.50 11.28 -7.01
C GLY A 295 -14.11 9.95 -6.37
N LYS A 296 -12.80 9.61 -6.37
CA LYS A 296 -12.28 8.41 -5.70
C LYS A 296 -12.43 8.45 -4.19
N LEU A 297 -12.36 9.64 -3.57
CA LEU A 297 -12.59 9.80 -2.15
C LEU A 297 -14.06 9.49 -1.82
N VAL A 298 -15.00 10.11 -2.54
CA VAL A 298 -16.45 9.94 -2.36
C VAL A 298 -16.88 8.51 -2.63
N LEU A 299 -16.64 8.00 -3.85
CA LEU A 299 -17.05 6.64 -4.22
C LEU A 299 -16.29 5.60 -3.42
N GLY A 300 -15.02 5.85 -3.09
CA GLY A 300 -14.26 4.95 -2.25
C GLY A 300 -14.68 4.95 -0.78
N PHE A 301 -15.51 5.88 -0.29
CA PHE A 301 -16.08 5.79 1.06
C PHE A 301 -17.36 4.94 1.10
N LEU A 302 -17.97 4.68 -0.07
CA LEU A 302 -19.17 3.85 -0.20
C LEU A 302 -19.03 2.43 0.39
N PRO A 303 -17.93 1.68 0.20
CA PRO A 303 -17.80 0.36 0.81
C PRO A 303 -17.91 0.39 2.33
N PHE A 304 -17.38 1.42 2.99
CA PHE A 304 -17.51 1.54 4.44
C PHE A 304 -18.98 1.73 4.86
N LEU A 305 -19.70 2.64 4.19
CA LEU A 305 -21.11 2.94 4.51
C LEU A 305 -22.07 1.78 4.20
N LEU A 306 -21.91 1.16 3.03
CA LEU A 306 -22.87 0.19 2.50
C LEU A 306 -22.54 -1.25 2.88
N SER A 307 -21.29 -1.56 3.25
CA SER A 307 -20.90 -2.95 3.57
C SER A 307 -21.66 -3.55 4.75
N ASN A 308 -22.13 -2.72 5.69
CA ASN A 308 -22.92 -3.17 6.84
C ASN A 308 -24.36 -3.58 6.44
N ARG A 309 -24.87 -3.15 5.28
CA ARG A 309 -26.25 -3.45 4.85
C ARG A 309 -26.35 -4.42 3.67
N ILE A 310 -25.52 -4.23 2.64
CA ILE A 310 -25.69 -4.91 1.34
C ILE A 310 -24.69 -6.06 1.15
N GLY A 311 -23.71 -6.17 2.04
CA GLY A 311 -22.55 -7.04 1.84
C GLY A 311 -21.59 -6.48 0.78
N ARG A 312 -20.44 -7.13 0.60
CA ARG A 312 -19.29 -6.54 -0.12
C ARG A 312 -19.19 -6.94 -1.58
N ARG A 313 -19.59 -8.17 -1.92
CA ARG A 313 -19.56 -8.67 -3.30
C ARG A 313 -20.47 -7.87 -4.23
N PRO A 314 -21.73 -7.52 -3.85
CA PRO A 314 -22.58 -6.72 -4.72
C PRO A 314 -22.02 -5.32 -4.97
N ILE A 315 -21.41 -4.69 -3.96
CA ILE A 315 -20.77 -3.36 -4.11
C ILE A 315 -19.67 -3.43 -5.18
N LEU A 316 -18.83 -4.47 -5.14
CA LEU A 316 -17.76 -4.68 -6.12
C LEU A 316 -18.30 -4.93 -7.53
N LEU A 317 -19.32 -5.78 -7.66
CA LEU A 317 -19.92 -6.08 -8.97
C LEU A 317 -20.60 -4.85 -9.58
N VAL A 318 -21.34 -4.08 -8.78
CA VAL A 318 -22.00 -2.85 -9.22
C VAL A 318 -20.97 -1.79 -9.60
N SER A 319 -19.91 -1.60 -8.81
CA SER A 319 -18.91 -0.57 -9.10
C SER A 319 -18.12 -0.86 -10.38
N VAL A 320 -17.75 -2.13 -10.60
CA VAL A 320 -17.08 -2.57 -11.83
C VAL A 320 -18.06 -2.52 -13.02
N GLY A 321 -19.30 -2.96 -12.85
CA GLY A 321 -20.33 -2.89 -13.89
C GLY A 321 -20.58 -1.47 -14.37
N LEU A 322 -20.72 -0.50 -13.45
CA LEU A 322 -20.86 0.92 -13.78
C LEU A 322 -19.63 1.47 -14.51
N ALA A 323 -18.41 1.07 -14.12
CA ALA A 323 -17.20 1.47 -14.81
C ALA A 323 -17.17 0.92 -16.25
N CYS A 324 -17.54 -0.35 -16.46
CA CYS A 324 -17.62 -0.96 -17.79
C CYS A 324 -18.67 -0.28 -18.67
N LEU A 325 -19.85 0.02 -18.14
CA LEU A 325 -20.91 0.73 -18.87
C LEU A 325 -20.44 2.14 -19.28
N ALA A 326 -19.75 2.85 -18.39
CA ALA A 326 -19.18 4.16 -18.71
C ALA A 326 -18.06 4.09 -19.76
N CYS A 327 -17.22 3.05 -19.73
CA CYS A 327 -16.23 2.81 -20.79
C CYS A 327 -16.90 2.56 -22.15
N TRP A 328 -17.95 1.74 -22.19
CA TRP A 328 -18.71 1.52 -23.43
C TRP A 328 -19.39 2.80 -23.93
N ALA A 329 -19.96 3.60 -23.03
CA ALA A 329 -20.55 4.89 -23.37
C ALA A 329 -19.51 5.86 -23.97
N LEU A 330 -18.27 5.86 -23.46
CA LEU A 330 -17.17 6.62 -24.07
C LEU A 330 -16.85 6.15 -25.49
N VAL A 331 -16.73 4.84 -25.71
CA VAL A 331 -16.40 4.27 -27.02
C VAL A 331 -17.50 4.56 -28.04
N ILE A 332 -18.76 4.31 -27.67
CA ILE A 332 -19.93 4.60 -28.52
C ILE A 332 -20.01 6.10 -28.80
N GLY A 333 -19.81 6.93 -27.77
CA GLY A 333 -19.79 8.38 -27.90
C GLY A 333 -18.74 8.89 -28.88
N TRP A 334 -17.54 8.30 -28.83
CA TRP A 334 -16.45 8.63 -29.72
C TRP A 334 -16.75 8.19 -31.17
N LEU A 335 -17.26 6.97 -31.37
CA LEU A 335 -17.53 6.40 -32.70
C LEU A 335 -18.69 7.09 -33.42
N PHE A 336 -19.82 7.37 -32.74
CA PHE A 336 -21.05 7.79 -33.39
C PHE A 336 -21.34 9.29 -33.28
N PHE A 337 -20.86 9.96 -32.23
CA PHE A 337 -21.25 11.35 -31.93
C PHE A 337 -20.07 12.33 -31.97
N ASN A 338 -18.88 11.86 -32.39
CA ASN A 338 -17.64 12.63 -32.46
C ASN A 338 -17.36 13.43 -31.16
N LEU A 339 -17.64 12.82 -30.00
CA LEU A 339 -17.60 13.46 -28.68
C LEU A 339 -16.19 13.87 -28.20
N SER A 340 -15.16 13.78 -29.04
CA SER A 340 -13.73 13.90 -28.68
C SER A 340 -13.39 15.10 -27.79
N LYS A 341 -13.99 16.28 -28.02
CA LYS A 341 -13.71 17.52 -27.26
C LYS A 341 -14.83 17.92 -26.29
N HIS A 342 -15.89 17.12 -26.15
CA HIS A 342 -17.02 17.47 -25.31
C HIS A 342 -16.70 17.21 -23.84
N TRP A 343 -17.19 18.08 -22.95
CA TRP A 343 -17.05 17.92 -21.49
C TRP A 343 -17.54 16.56 -20.98
N LEU A 344 -18.43 15.90 -21.72
CA LEU A 344 -18.94 14.57 -21.42
C LEU A 344 -17.84 13.50 -21.42
N THR A 345 -16.81 13.60 -22.27
CA THR A 345 -15.70 12.64 -22.27
C THR A 345 -14.86 12.77 -21.01
N ALA A 346 -14.63 14.02 -20.56
CA ALA A 346 -13.99 14.27 -19.28
C ALA A 346 -14.84 13.72 -18.14
N ALA A 347 -16.15 14.02 -18.10
CA ALA A 347 -17.05 13.56 -17.05
C ALA A 347 -17.10 12.02 -16.94
N LEU A 348 -17.21 11.31 -18.07
CA LEU A 348 -17.21 9.85 -18.10
C LEU A 348 -15.84 9.27 -17.69
N GLY A 349 -14.74 9.86 -18.16
CA GLY A 349 -13.38 9.46 -17.74
C GLY A 349 -13.18 9.60 -16.23
N LEU A 350 -13.59 10.74 -15.66
CA LEU A 350 -13.56 10.99 -14.23
C LEU A 350 -14.41 9.95 -13.46
N PHE A 351 -15.62 9.66 -13.95
CA PHE A 351 -16.52 8.68 -13.36
C PHE A 351 -15.92 7.27 -13.36
N ILE A 352 -15.32 6.82 -14.47
CA ILE A 352 -14.67 5.50 -14.57
C ILE A 352 -13.58 5.37 -13.51
N THR A 353 -12.70 6.37 -13.38
CA THR A 353 -11.63 6.31 -12.38
C THR A 353 -12.18 6.23 -10.95
N ALA A 354 -13.26 6.97 -10.67
CA ALA A 354 -13.90 7.00 -9.36
C ALA A 354 -14.62 5.67 -9.05
N ALA A 355 -15.31 5.10 -10.03
CA ALA A 355 -16.08 3.85 -9.90
C ALA A 355 -15.19 2.63 -9.62
N ILE A 356 -13.93 2.66 -10.04
CA ILE A 356 -12.95 1.60 -9.72
C ILE A 356 -12.40 1.73 -8.28
N GLY A 357 -12.54 2.90 -7.65
CA GLY A 357 -12.06 3.16 -6.28
C GLY A 357 -12.51 2.14 -5.21
N PRO A 358 -13.81 1.81 -5.12
CA PRO A 358 -14.32 0.73 -4.27
C PRO A 358 -13.60 -0.61 -4.43
N ASN A 359 -13.25 -0.99 -5.66
CA ASN A 359 -12.68 -2.29 -5.97
C ASN A 359 -11.33 -2.47 -5.26
N TRP A 360 -10.44 -1.47 -5.39
CA TRP A 360 -9.14 -1.45 -4.70
C TRP A 360 -9.28 -1.65 -3.19
N LYS A 361 -10.25 -0.97 -2.58
CA LYS A 361 -10.46 -0.98 -1.13
C LYS A 361 -10.96 -2.34 -0.63
N ILE A 362 -11.88 -2.95 -1.36
CA ILE A 362 -12.42 -4.28 -1.03
C ILE A 362 -11.34 -5.35 -1.23
N ILE A 363 -10.55 -5.28 -2.31
CA ILE A 363 -9.45 -6.22 -2.59
C ILE A 363 -8.43 -6.22 -1.45
N HIS A 364 -7.92 -5.05 -1.03
CA HIS A 364 -6.96 -4.97 0.08
C HIS A 364 -7.57 -5.45 1.41
N PHE A 365 -8.84 -5.15 1.63
CA PHE A 365 -9.53 -5.62 2.82
C PHE A 365 -9.65 -7.15 2.84
N GLU A 366 -10.04 -7.79 1.73
CA GLU A 366 -10.19 -9.25 1.66
C GLU A 366 -8.83 -9.96 1.65
N ALA A 367 -7.81 -9.40 0.99
CA ALA A 367 -6.43 -9.90 1.05
C ALA A 367 -5.93 -9.98 2.51
N SER A 368 -6.25 -8.98 3.32
CA SER A 368 -5.84 -8.95 4.74
C SER A 368 -6.68 -9.85 5.66
N LYS A 369 -7.68 -10.57 5.15
CA LYS A 369 -8.36 -11.65 5.89
C LYS A 369 -7.75 -13.02 5.62
N ILE A 370 -6.99 -13.18 4.54
CA ILE A 370 -6.31 -14.42 4.22
C ILE A 370 -5.14 -14.54 5.21
N LYS A 371 -5.34 -15.30 6.28
CA LYS A 371 -4.29 -15.75 7.18
C LYS A 371 -4.06 -17.23 6.88
N ILE A 372 -2.83 -17.56 6.48
CA ILE A 372 -2.37 -18.94 6.24
C ILE A 372 -2.04 -19.58 7.58
#